data_AF-A0A355DVR6-F1
#
_entry.id   AF-A0A355DVR6-F1
#
_cell.length_a   1.000
_cell.length_b   1.000
_cell.length_c   1.000
_cell.angle_alpha   90.00
_cell.angle_beta   90.00
_cell.angle_gamma   90.00
#
_symmetry.space_group_name_H-M   'P 1'
#
loop_
_entity.id
_entity.type
_entity.pdbx_description
1 polymer ?
#
loop_
_entity_poly.entity_id
_entity_poly.type
_entity_poly.pdbx_seq_one_letter_code
_entity_poly.pdbx_strand_id
1 'polypeptide(L)'
;MSIKPEVELQVIALRGSDRDYQTVAINLLKPEICPQAMCELEIPAEFDGQQGVVLYGQAPIWLYSYLVEHHQNVPWLGCYDIRLKKVIVVKSNVPEWQSGDTIPIIPNKVDGAAILIGGPPESGKSVLSNALRRALLEKRSDVQVYLHRANWDGEGNHTYETSNPELVARLRKENNIKLHHHPNADELIKKYFKYHAKATKNIRKVVDFALVDVGGVPDSVKTP
;
A
#
# COMPACT_ATOMS: atom_id res chain seq x y z
N MET A 1 8.54 28.53 -17.91
CA MET A 1 8.46 28.11 -16.50
C MET A 1 8.80 26.64 -16.46
N SER A 2 9.86 26.23 -15.76
CA SER A 2 10.16 24.80 -15.58
C SER A 2 9.07 24.22 -14.69
N ILE A 3 8.29 23.28 -15.23
CA ILE A 3 7.33 22.51 -14.44
C ILE A 3 8.17 21.65 -13.49
N LYS A 4 7.84 21.66 -12.19
CA LYS A 4 8.50 20.80 -11.21
C LYS A 4 7.90 19.41 -11.29
N PRO A 5 8.70 18.33 -11.27
CA PRO A 5 8.19 16.97 -11.37
C PRO A 5 7.25 16.65 -10.20
N GLU A 6 6.23 15.84 -10.47
CA GLU A 6 5.28 15.37 -9.44
C GLU A 6 5.63 13.99 -8.88
N VAL A 7 6.47 13.26 -9.61
CA VAL A 7 6.91 11.90 -9.28
C VAL A 7 8.42 11.84 -9.47
N GLU A 8 9.09 11.20 -8.52
CA GLU A 8 10.51 10.85 -8.60
C GLU A 8 10.65 9.34 -8.50
N LEU A 9 11.46 8.76 -9.39
CA LEU A 9 11.88 7.37 -9.29
C LEU A 9 13.25 7.30 -8.65
N GLN A 10 13.46 6.33 -7.76
CA GLN A 10 14.75 6.12 -7.12
C GLN A 10 15.10 4.64 -7.12
N VAL A 11 16.30 4.28 -7.58
CA VAL A 11 16.81 2.92 -7.39
C VAL A 11 17.24 2.75 -5.95
N ILE A 12 16.61 1.81 -5.24
CA ILE A 12 16.93 1.45 -3.86
C ILE A 12 17.27 -0.04 -3.78
N ALA A 13 17.98 -0.41 -2.71
CA ALA A 13 18.24 -1.82 -2.40
C ALA A 13 17.25 -2.30 -1.33
N LEU A 14 16.15 -2.94 -1.74
CA LEU A 14 15.40 -3.81 -0.83
C LEU A 14 16.21 -5.10 -0.65
N ARG A 15 16.98 -5.17 0.44
CA ARG A 15 17.72 -6.39 0.79
C ARG A 15 16.72 -7.44 1.27
N GLY A 16 16.81 -8.66 0.73
CA GLY A 16 15.86 -9.71 1.12
C GLY A 16 15.98 -11.05 0.40
N SER A 17 16.67 -11.11 -0.73
CA SER A 17 17.07 -12.37 -1.35
C SER A 17 18.44 -12.22 -2.01
N ASP A 18 19.20 -13.31 -2.08
CA ASP A 18 20.52 -13.39 -2.71
C ASP A 18 20.44 -13.35 -4.25
N ARG A 19 19.43 -12.66 -4.81
CA ARG A 19 19.14 -12.65 -6.25
C ARG A 19 19.35 -11.27 -6.84
N ASP A 20 19.77 -11.25 -8.10
CA ASP A 20 20.00 -10.03 -8.87
C ASP A 20 18.65 -9.41 -9.30
N TYR A 21 18.18 -8.45 -8.51
CA TYR A 21 17.12 -7.53 -8.87
C TYR A 21 17.38 -6.16 -8.27
N GLN A 22 16.86 -5.16 -8.94
CA GLN A 22 16.82 -3.79 -8.45
C GLN A 22 15.41 -3.43 -7.99
N THR A 23 15.32 -2.52 -7.03
CA THR A 23 14.03 -1.95 -6.63
C THR A 23 13.94 -0.52 -7.12
N VAL A 24 12.87 -0.19 -7.82
CA VAL A 24 12.51 1.18 -8.19
C VAL A 24 11.45 1.66 -7.20
N ALA A 25 11.85 2.57 -6.32
CA ALA A 25 10.96 3.28 -5.41
C ALA A 25 10.25 4.42 -6.16
N ILE A 26 8.93 4.50 -5.98
CA ILE A 26 8.06 5.53 -6.52
C ILE A 26 7.78 6.53 -5.40
N ASN A 27 8.34 7.73 -5.53
CA ASN A 27 8.17 8.83 -4.58
C ASN A 27 7.21 9.87 -5.16
N LEU A 28 6.08 10.09 -4.49
CA LEU A 28 5.17 11.17 -4.87
C LEU A 28 5.63 12.47 -4.22
N LEU A 29 5.92 13.48 -5.03
CA LEU A 29 6.34 14.80 -4.55
C LEU A 29 5.15 15.70 -4.17
N LYS A 30 3.93 15.25 -4.51
CA LYS A 30 2.66 15.87 -4.12
C LYS A 30 1.65 14.78 -3.70
N PRO A 31 0.70 15.08 -2.80
CA PRO A 31 -0.35 14.13 -2.40
C PRO A 31 -1.26 13.70 -3.56
N GLU A 32 -1.54 14.61 -4.48
CA GLU A 32 -2.32 14.38 -5.70
C GLU A 32 -1.42 14.64 -6.90
N ILE A 33 -1.43 13.71 -7.85
CA ILE A 33 -0.67 13.79 -9.10
C ILE A 33 -1.62 13.63 -10.29
N CYS A 34 -1.31 14.29 -11.40
CA CYS A 34 -2.07 14.17 -12.63
C CYS A 34 -1.42 13.16 -13.59
N PRO A 35 -2.19 12.51 -14.50
CA PRO A 35 -1.62 11.59 -15.49
C PRO A 35 -0.51 12.21 -16.36
N GLN A 36 -0.53 13.53 -16.56
CA GLN A 36 0.51 14.29 -17.25
C GLN A 36 1.90 14.14 -16.60
N ALA A 37 1.97 13.80 -15.32
CA ALA A 37 3.23 13.52 -14.63
C ALA A 37 4.04 12.38 -15.29
N MET A 38 3.39 11.48 -16.05
CA MET A 38 4.08 10.42 -16.80
C MET A 38 4.92 10.96 -17.96
N CYS A 39 4.59 12.14 -18.49
CA CYS A 39 5.32 12.75 -19.60
C CYS A 39 6.70 13.28 -19.19
N GLU A 40 6.87 13.56 -17.90
CA GLU A 40 8.09 14.14 -17.31
C GLU A 40 8.86 13.13 -16.46
N LEU A 41 8.43 11.85 -16.48
CA LEU A 41 9.01 10.82 -15.64
C LEU A 41 10.38 10.40 -16.19
N GLU A 42 11.43 10.65 -15.42
CA GLU A 42 12.79 10.26 -15.76
C GLU A 42 13.15 8.91 -15.12
N ILE A 43 13.81 8.04 -15.90
CA ILE A 43 14.37 6.80 -15.40
C ILE A 43 15.71 7.12 -14.73
N PRO A 44 15.97 6.63 -13.50
CA PRO A 44 17.25 6.89 -12.81
C PRO A 44 18.44 6.37 -13.61
N ALA A 45 19.55 7.11 -13.58
CA ALA A 45 20.76 6.73 -14.32
C ALA A 45 21.36 5.39 -13.84
N GLU A 46 21.10 5.01 -12.59
CA GLU A 46 21.54 3.75 -11.98
C GLU A 46 20.68 2.55 -12.39
N PHE A 47 19.62 2.76 -13.16
CA PHE A 47 18.71 1.69 -13.58
C PHE A 47 19.40 0.68 -14.50
N ASP A 48 19.35 -0.60 -14.11
CA ASP A 48 19.93 -1.71 -14.90
C ASP A 48 18.86 -2.57 -15.60
N GLY A 49 18.63 -2.31 -16.89
CA GLY A 49 17.67 -3.05 -17.69
C GLY A 49 17.95 -4.56 -17.85
N GLN A 50 19.11 -5.05 -17.44
CA GLN A 50 19.47 -6.48 -17.46
C GLN A 50 19.06 -7.24 -16.19
N GLN A 51 18.58 -6.53 -15.16
CA GLN A 51 18.14 -7.14 -13.90
C GLN A 51 16.63 -7.17 -13.78
N GLY A 52 16.12 -8.09 -12.95
CA GLY A 52 14.73 -8.06 -12.53
C GLY A 52 14.40 -6.74 -11.81
N VAL A 53 13.17 -6.25 -11.97
CA VAL A 53 12.74 -4.98 -11.39
C VAL A 53 11.59 -5.17 -10.41
N VAL A 54 11.72 -4.57 -9.23
CA VAL A 54 10.68 -4.49 -8.22
C VAL A 54 10.17 -3.06 -8.11
N LEU A 55 8.88 -2.85 -8.39
CA LEU A 55 8.22 -1.58 -8.13
C LEU A 55 7.79 -1.52 -6.66
N TYR A 56 8.16 -0.43 -5.98
CA TYR A 56 7.90 -0.18 -4.57
C TYR A 56 7.38 1.24 -4.36
N GLY A 57 6.35 1.43 -3.52
CA GLY A 57 5.89 2.76 -3.13
C GLY A 57 4.38 2.92 -3.15
N GLN A 58 3.86 4.01 -2.60
CA GLN A 58 2.44 4.34 -2.69
C GLN A 58 2.21 5.20 -3.93
N ALA A 59 1.49 4.69 -4.91
CA ALA A 59 1.17 5.42 -6.13
C ALA A 59 -0.18 4.98 -6.73
N PRO A 60 -0.81 5.82 -7.57
CA PRO A 60 -2.01 5.44 -8.30
C PRO A 60 -1.79 4.23 -9.21
N ILE A 61 -2.85 3.43 -9.40
CA ILE A 61 -2.80 2.20 -10.22
C ILE A 61 -2.33 2.49 -11.64
N TRP A 62 -2.77 3.59 -12.25
CA TRP A 62 -2.38 3.94 -13.61
C TRP A 62 -0.86 4.20 -13.75
N LEU A 63 -0.19 4.69 -12.70
CA LEU A 63 1.26 4.90 -12.73
C LEU A 63 1.99 3.56 -12.68
N TYR A 64 1.50 2.63 -11.86
CA TYR A 64 1.99 1.25 -11.87
C TYR A 64 1.82 0.59 -13.24
N SER A 65 0.65 0.72 -13.87
CA SER A 65 0.40 0.19 -15.22
C SER A 65 1.37 0.78 -16.25
N TYR A 66 1.59 2.10 -16.20
CA TYR A 66 2.57 2.77 -17.06
C TYR A 66 3.98 2.23 -16.84
N LEU A 67 4.44 2.11 -15.59
CA LEU A 67 5.78 1.63 -15.26
C LEU A 67 6.00 0.17 -15.69
N VAL A 68 4.99 -0.69 -15.56
CA VAL A 68 5.03 -2.09 -16.02
C VAL A 68 5.23 -2.14 -17.54
N GLU A 69 4.52 -1.29 -18.29
CA GLU A 69 4.63 -1.22 -19.75
C GLU A 69 5.96 -0.60 -20.19
N HIS A 70 6.41 0.47 -19.52
CA HIS A 70 7.65 1.16 -19.83
C HIS A 70 8.88 0.25 -19.63
N HIS A 71 8.85 -0.61 -18.61
CA HIS A 71 9.92 -1.54 -18.29
C HIS A 71 9.65 -2.95 -18.86
N GLN A 72 8.90 -3.07 -19.95
CA GLN A 72 8.49 -4.38 -20.47
C GLN A 72 9.63 -5.28 -20.94
N ASN A 73 10.83 -4.75 -21.19
CA ASN A 73 11.97 -5.48 -21.73
C ASN A 73 12.90 -6.06 -20.66
N VAL A 74 12.67 -5.78 -19.37
CA VAL A 74 13.48 -6.36 -18.29
C VAL A 74 13.21 -7.87 -18.15
N PRO A 75 14.14 -8.66 -17.59
CA PRO A 75 13.94 -10.11 -17.43
C PRO A 75 12.63 -10.49 -16.75
N TRP A 76 12.28 -9.81 -15.67
CA TRP A 76 11.00 -9.94 -14.98
C TRP A 76 10.70 -8.69 -14.17
N LEU A 77 9.42 -8.42 -13.96
CA LEU A 77 8.95 -7.26 -13.21
C LEU A 77 7.93 -7.69 -12.15
N GLY A 78 8.07 -7.16 -10.95
CA GLY A 78 7.18 -7.46 -9.83
C GLY A 78 6.79 -6.23 -9.02
N CYS A 79 5.66 -6.32 -8.33
CA CYS A 79 5.19 -5.28 -7.43
C CYS A 79 5.34 -5.74 -5.98
N TYR A 80 5.88 -4.87 -5.12
CA TYR A 80 5.97 -5.18 -3.69
C TYR A 80 4.63 -4.96 -2.98
N ASP A 81 4.07 -6.02 -2.38
CA ASP A 81 2.92 -5.91 -1.48
C ASP A 81 3.40 -5.93 -0.02
N ILE A 82 3.29 -4.77 0.64
CA ILE A 82 3.70 -4.58 2.04
C ILE A 82 2.90 -5.44 3.04
N ARG A 83 1.64 -5.77 2.74
CA ARG A 83 0.77 -6.60 3.60
C ARG A 83 1.18 -8.05 3.51
N LEU A 84 1.64 -8.50 2.34
CA LEU A 84 2.17 -9.86 2.15
C LEU A 84 3.66 -9.97 2.48
N LYS A 85 4.38 -8.84 2.48
CA LYS A 85 5.84 -8.74 2.60
C LYS A 85 6.54 -9.56 1.52
N LYS A 86 6.03 -9.46 0.30
CA LYS A 86 6.48 -10.22 -0.86
C LYS A 86 6.42 -9.35 -2.10
N VAL A 87 7.34 -9.57 -3.01
CA VAL A 87 7.19 -9.18 -4.41
C VAL A 87 6.28 -10.19 -5.07
N ILE A 88 5.33 -9.70 -5.86
CA ILE A 88 4.51 -10.52 -6.75
C ILE A 88 4.99 -10.25 -8.17
N VAL A 89 5.49 -11.26 -8.86
CA VAL A 89 5.87 -11.15 -10.28
C VAL A 89 4.60 -10.89 -11.08
N VAL A 90 4.57 -9.80 -11.83
CA VAL A 90 3.42 -9.43 -12.68
C VAL A 90 3.70 -9.69 -14.16
N LYS A 91 4.98 -9.67 -14.56
CA LYS A 91 5.44 -9.96 -15.92
C LYS A 91 6.80 -10.65 -15.89
N SER A 92 7.03 -11.57 -16.82
CA SER A 92 8.32 -12.23 -17.00
C SER A 92 8.60 -12.46 -18.48
N ASN A 93 9.85 -12.25 -18.88
CA ASN A 93 10.41 -12.58 -20.20
C ASN A 93 11.41 -13.74 -20.11
N VAL A 94 11.56 -14.36 -18.94
CA VAL A 94 12.50 -15.45 -18.68
C VAL A 94 11.74 -16.67 -18.11
N PRO A 95 12.18 -17.90 -18.43
CA PRO A 95 11.47 -19.11 -18.04
C PRO A 95 11.50 -19.40 -16.53
N GLU A 96 12.46 -18.83 -15.80
CA GLU A 96 12.64 -19.04 -14.36
C GLU A 96 11.51 -18.42 -13.51
N TRP A 97 10.74 -17.48 -14.07
CA TRP A 97 9.68 -16.78 -13.36
C TRP A 97 8.38 -16.75 -14.17
N GLN A 98 7.28 -16.88 -13.45
CA GLN A 98 5.93 -16.78 -14.00
C GLN A 98 5.14 -15.68 -13.28
N SER A 99 4.20 -15.06 -14.00
CA SER A 99 3.26 -14.13 -13.38
C SER A 99 2.49 -14.81 -12.25
N GLY A 100 2.47 -14.18 -11.08
CA GLY A 100 1.91 -14.72 -9.84
C GLY A 100 2.96 -15.33 -8.90
N ASP A 101 4.18 -15.60 -9.36
CA ASP A 101 5.27 -16.04 -8.49
C ASP A 101 5.55 -15.01 -7.41
N THR A 102 5.99 -15.49 -6.25
CA THR A 102 6.23 -14.62 -5.10
C THR A 102 7.65 -14.73 -4.57
N ILE A 103 8.28 -13.58 -4.36
CA ILE A 103 9.64 -13.48 -3.80
C ILE A 103 9.51 -12.87 -2.40
N PRO A 104 9.87 -13.60 -1.32
CA PRO A 104 9.85 -13.04 0.01
C PRO A 104 10.94 -11.97 0.15
N ILE A 105 10.60 -10.85 0.80
CA ILE A 105 11.60 -9.85 1.21
C ILE A 105 11.85 -10.02 2.71
N ILE A 106 13.14 -10.10 3.07
CA ILE A 106 13.60 -10.16 4.46
C ILE A 106 14.16 -8.78 4.83
N PRO A 107 13.32 -7.87 5.36
CA PRO A 107 13.81 -6.57 5.79
C PRO A 107 14.78 -6.74 6.95
N ASN A 108 15.92 -6.05 6.87
CA ASN A 108 16.93 -5.99 7.91
C ASN A 108 16.69 -4.76 8.81
N LYS A 109 15.52 -4.70 9.45
CA LYS A 109 15.05 -3.58 10.27
C LYS A 109 14.32 -4.12 11.51
N VAL A 110 14.44 -3.40 12.62
CA VAL A 110 13.62 -3.64 13.82
C VAL A 110 12.16 -3.32 13.49
N ASP A 111 11.27 -4.23 13.84
CA ASP A 111 9.82 -4.08 13.73
C ASP A 111 9.37 -2.70 14.27
N GLY A 112 8.75 -1.88 13.40
CA GLY A 112 8.16 -0.59 13.75
C GLY A 112 6.96 -0.70 14.68
N ALA A 113 6.46 0.44 15.14
CA ALA A 113 5.30 0.49 16.02
C ALA A 113 4.00 0.27 15.23
N ALA A 114 3.05 -0.46 15.83
CA ALA A 114 1.68 -0.56 15.34
C ALA A 114 0.75 0.14 16.33
N ILE A 115 0.02 1.16 15.87
CA ILE A 115 -0.90 1.95 16.68
C ILE A 115 -2.32 1.58 16.27
N LEU A 116 -3.03 0.92 17.17
CA LEU A 116 -4.43 0.55 16.96
C LEU A 116 -5.34 1.76 17.24
N ILE A 117 -6.20 2.11 16.29
CA ILE A 117 -7.16 3.19 16.41
C ILE A 117 -8.56 2.57 16.41
N GLY A 118 -9.19 2.58 17.57
CA GLY A 118 -10.52 2.03 17.79
C GLY A 118 -11.41 2.99 18.58
N GLY A 119 -12.71 2.74 18.56
CA GLY A 119 -13.72 3.52 19.28
C GLY A 119 -15.13 3.23 18.78
N PRO A 120 -16.18 3.76 19.42
CA PRO A 120 -17.57 3.59 18.98
C PRO A 120 -17.79 4.07 17.53
N PRO A 121 -18.83 3.62 16.81
CA PRO A 121 -19.23 4.24 15.54
C PRO A 121 -19.30 5.78 15.64
N GLU A 122 -18.97 6.47 14.54
CA GLU A 122 -19.06 7.95 14.43
C GLU A 122 -18.19 8.78 15.40
N SER A 123 -17.38 8.16 16.26
CA SER A 123 -16.50 8.86 17.21
C SER A 123 -15.28 9.60 16.61
N GLY A 124 -15.21 9.74 15.28
CA GLY A 124 -14.09 10.42 14.60
C GLY A 124 -12.81 9.61 14.38
N LYS A 125 -12.80 8.29 14.65
CA LYS A 125 -11.61 7.40 14.44
C LYS A 125 -10.95 7.55 13.08
N SER A 126 -11.74 7.46 12.02
CA SER A 126 -11.26 7.50 10.64
C SER A 126 -10.75 8.90 10.25
N VAL A 127 -11.31 9.95 10.87
CA VAL A 127 -10.84 11.33 10.76
C VAL A 127 -9.50 11.48 11.49
N LEU A 128 -9.40 10.98 12.73
CA LEU A 128 -8.18 10.98 13.52
C LEU A 128 -7.06 10.20 12.82
N SER A 129 -7.35 9.01 12.29
CA SER A 129 -6.36 8.15 11.63
C SER A 129 -5.77 8.83 10.39
N ASN A 130 -6.62 9.50 9.59
CA ASN A 130 -6.17 10.27 8.44
C ASN A 130 -5.40 11.55 8.84
N ALA A 131 -5.92 12.32 9.80
CA ALA A 131 -5.28 13.53 10.29
C ALA A 131 -3.90 13.24 10.91
N LEU A 132 -3.79 12.17 11.69
CA LEU A 132 -2.52 11.72 12.27
C LEU A 132 -1.53 11.30 11.19
N ARG A 133 -1.95 10.52 10.18
CA ARG A 133 -1.10 10.17 9.04
C ARG A 133 -0.55 11.43 8.37
N ARG A 134 -1.43 12.38 8.03
CA ARG A 134 -1.04 13.63 7.37
C ARG A 134 -0.06 14.44 8.21
N ALA A 135 -0.37 14.65 9.49
CA ALA A 135 0.50 15.38 10.40
C ALA A 135 1.88 14.72 10.53
N LEU A 136 1.96 13.39 10.59
CA LEU A 136 3.25 12.69 10.62
C LEU A 136 4.03 12.86 9.32
N LEU A 137 3.38 12.69 8.15
CA LEU A 137 4.03 12.90 6.86
C LEU A 137 4.52 14.34 6.67
N GLU A 138 3.76 15.33 7.15
CA GLU A 138 4.11 16.76 7.06
C GLU A 138 5.21 17.17 8.04
N LYS A 139 5.26 16.57 9.25
CA LYS A 139 6.19 16.98 10.32
C LYS A 139 7.43 16.09 10.44
N ARG A 140 7.40 14.88 9.89
CA ARG A 140 8.44 13.85 10.02
C ARG A 140 8.64 13.14 8.69
N SER A 141 9.32 13.80 7.75
CA SER A 141 9.70 13.20 6.47
C SER A 141 10.73 12.08 6.61
N ASP A 142 11.37 11.96 7.78
CA ASP A 142 12.35 10.93 8.13
C ASP A 142 11.71 9.60 8.57
N VAL A 143 10.40 9.55 8.78
CA VAL A 143 9.70 8.32 9.21
C VAL A 143 8.74 7.83 8.16
N GLN A 144 8.70 6.51 7.97
CA GLN A 144 7.75 5.85 7.09
C GLN A 144 6.46 5.56 7.86
N VAL A 145 5.33 6.02 7.31
CA VAL A 145 4.00 5.85 7.91
C VAL A 145 3.07 5.15 6.94
N TYR A 146 2.36 4.13 7.41
CA TYR A 146 1.34 3.43 6.62
C TYR A 146 0.01 3.38 7.37
N LEU A 147 -1.06 3.88 6.74
CA LEU A 147 -2.42 3.76 7.27
C LEU A 147 -3.08 2.50 6.73
N HIS A 148 -3.15 1.47 7.58
CA HIS A 148 -3.82 0.22 7.31
C HIS A 148 -5.29 0.29 7.71
N ARG A 149 -6.17 0.35 6.71
CA ARG A 149 -7.62 0.18 6.90
C ARG A 149 -7.92 -1.30 7.15
N ALA A 150 -8.25 -1.61 8.40
CA ALA A 150 -8.67 -2.91 8.90
C ALA A 150 -10.13 -2.83 9.37
N ASN A 151 -10.97 -2.18 8.56
CA ASN A 151 -12.42 -2.07 8.69
C ASN A 151 -13.15 -2.82 7.54
N TRP A 152 -14.45 -3.04 7.70
CA TRP A 152 -15.31 -3.71 6.69
C TRP A 152 -16.57 -2.89 6.35
N ASP A 153 -16.61 -1.64 6.81
CA ASP A 153 -17.71 -0.69 6.65
C ASP A 153 -17.68 0.05 5.31
N GLY A 154 -16.72 -0.29 4.44
CA GLY A 154 -16.52 0.29 3.11
C GLY A 154 -15.66 1.55 3.09
N GLU A 155 -15.19 2.04 4.24
CA GLU A 155 -14.28 3.19 4.27
C GLU A 155 -12.85 2.82 3.86
N GLY A 156 -12.34 3.41 2.79
CA GLY A 156 -10.91 3.35 2.42
C GLY A 156 -10.20 4.70 2.60
N ASN A 157 -8.91 4.77 2.24
CA ASN A 157 -8.18 6.06 2.22
C ASN A 157 -8.81 7.06 1.24
N HIS A 158 -9.35 6.57 0.12
CA HIS A 158 -10.11 7.36 -0.86
C HIS A 158 -11.19 8.25 -0.22
N THR A 159 -11.79 7.79 0.88
CA THR A 159 -12.81 8.52 1.65
C THR A 159 -12.35 9.91 2.10
N TYR A 160 -11.06 10.06 2.38
CA TYR A 160 -10.46 11.28 2.93
C TYR A 160 -9.46 11.95 1.99
N GLU A 161 -9.11 11.26 0.90
CA GLU A 161 -8.17 11.73 -0.11
C GLU A 161 -8.89 12.32 -1.32
N THR A 162 -10.18 12.05 -1.53
CA THR A 162 -10.95 12.68 -2.62
C THR A 162 -11.80 13.85 -2.11
N SER A 163 -11.88 14.90 -2.92
CA SER A 163 -12.79 16.03 -2.71
C SER A 163 -14.21 15.78 -3.20
N ASN A 164 -14.50 14.63 -3.85
CA ASN A 164 -15.81 14.30 -4.42
C ASN A 164 -16.70 13.51 -3.43
N PRO A 165 -17.69 14.16 -2.77
CA PRO A 165 -18.47 13.50 -1.72
C PRO A 165 -19.44 12.44 -2.26
N GLU A 166 -19.94 12.61 -3.49
CA GLU A 166 -20.83 11.64 -4.13
C GLU A 166 -20.10 10.33 -4.43
N LEU A 167 -18.85 10.44 -4.92
CA LEU A 167 -17.99 9.29 -5.13
C LEU A 167 -17.69 8.57 -3.82
N VAL A 168 -17.39 9.31 -2.74
CA VAL A 168 -17.18 8.73 -1.40
C VAL A 168 -18.42 7.97 -0.94
N ALA A 169 -19.61 8.58 -1.02
CA ALA A 169 -20.84 7.96 -0.59
C ALA A 169 -21.12 6.67 -1.37
N ARG A 170 -20.90 6.68 -2.70
CA ARG A 170 -21.06 5.52 -3.56
C ARG A 170 -20.08 4.40 -3.23
N LEU A 171 -18.78 4.70 -3.15
CA LEU A 171 -17.74 3.71 -2.85
C LEU A 171 -17.90 3.10 -1.45
N ARG A 172 -18.27 3.90 -0.45
CA ARG A 172 -18.59 3.38 0.89
C ARG A 172 -19.74 2.38 0.84
N LYS A 173 -20.80 2.69 0.09
CA LYS A 173 -21.95 1.78 -0.06
C LYS A 173 -21.57 0.50 -0.79
N GLU A 174 -20.85 0.60 -1.90
CA GLU A 174 -20.42 -0.54 -2.72
C GLU A 174 -19.44 -1.47 -1.98
N ASN A 175 -18.57 -0.92 -1.12
CA ASN A 175 -17.56 -1.67 -0.39
C ASN A 175 -17.98 -2.07 1.03
N ASN A 176 -19.22 -1.82 1.45
CA ASN A 176 -19.70 -2.21 2.77
C ASN A 176 -20.15 -3.68 2.77
N ILE A 177 -19.23 -4.58 3.15
CA ILE A 177 -19.41 -6.03 3.04
C ILE A 177 -20.30 -6.59 4.17
N LYS A 178 -20.52 -5.85 5.28
CA LYS A 178 -21.32 -6.27 6.44
C LYS A 178 -21.13 -7.76 6.80
N LEU A 179 -19.87 -8.16 7.07
CA LEU A 179 -19.48 -9.57 7.28
C LEU A 179 -20.34 -10.33 8.31
N HIS A 180 -20.87 -9.63 9.32
CA HIS A 180 -21.73 -10.18 10.38
C HIS A 180 -23.13 -10.59 9.91
N HIS A 181 -23.57 -10.18 8.72
CA HIS A 181 -24.86 -10.59 8.16
C HIS A 181 -24.78 -11.88 7.33
N HIS A 182 -23.57 -12.42 7.12
CA HIS A 182 -23.41 -13.65 6.34
C HIS A 182 -23.74 -14.90 7.18
N PRO A 183 -24.29 -15.96 6.56
CA PRO A 183 -24.60 -17.22 7.25
C PRO A 183 -23.40 -17.87 7.96
N ASN A 184 -22.19 -17.60 7.49
CA ASN A 184 -20.92 -18.08 8.04
C ASN A 184 -20.08 -16.95 8.69
N ALA A 185 -20.75 -15.95 9.29
CA ALA A 185 -20.13 -14.76 9.88
C ALA A 185 -18.96 -15.09 10.80
N ASP A 186 -19.10 -16.06 11.72
CA ASP A 186 -18.05 -16.41 12.69
C ASP A 186 -16.73 -16.81 12.01
N GLU A 187 -16.82 -17.61 10.94
CA GLU A 187 -15.64 -18.06 10.20
C GLU A 187 -15.01 -16.91 9.41
N LEU A 188 -15.85 -16.09 8.76
CA LEU A 188 -15.40 -14.93 7.98
C LEU A 188 -14.73 -13.89 8.87
N ILE A 189 -15.30 -13.58 10.02
CA ILE A 189 -14.76 -12.62 11.00
C ILE A 189 -13.43 -13.14 11.56
N LYS A 190 -13.32 -14.43 11.89
CA LYS A 190 -12.05 -15.04 12.32
C LYS A 190 -10.98 -14.95 11.23
N LYS A 191 -11.31 -15.28 9.98
CA LYS A 191 -10.39 -15.15 8.83
C LYS A 191 -9.96 -13.71 8.61
N TYR A 192 -10.90 -12.77 8.72
CA TYR A 192 -10.69 -11.34 8.60
C TYR A 192 -9.65 -10.82 9.60
N PHE A 193 -9.87 -11.05 10.90
CA PHE A 193 -8.93 -10.60 11.93
C PHE A 193 -7.58 -11.30 11.82
N LYS A 194 -7.55 -12.60 11.46
CA LYS A 194 -6.31 -13.32 11.21
C LYS A 194 -5.51 -12.72 10.04
N TYR A 195 -6.19 -12.32 8.97
CA TYR A 195 -5.57 -11.63 7.84
C TYR A 195 -4.99 -10.28 8.28
N HIS A 196 -5.78 -9.42 8.94
CA HIS A 196 -5.34 -8.08 9.34
C HIS A 196 -4.23 -8.11 10.40
N ALA A 197 -4.24 -9.08 11.32
CA ALA A 197 -3.15 -9.30 12.27
C ALA A 197 -1.85 -9.67 11.54
N LYS A 198 -1.91 -10.57 10.55
CA LYS A 198 -0.76 -10.94 9.71
C LYS A 198 -0.27 -9.76 8.87
N ALA A 199 -1.19 -9.02 8.24
CA ALA A 199 -0.87 -7.83 7.45
C ALA A 199 -0.19 -6.76 8.32
N THR A 200 -0.73 -6.46 9.50
CA THR A 200 -0.13 -5.52 10.47
C THR A 200 1.28 -5.96 10.89
N LYS A 201 1.47 -7.25 11.18
CA LYS A 201 2.79 -7.82 11.49
C LYS A 201 3.77 -7.65 10.33
N ASN A 202 3.30 -7.77 9.10
CA ASN A 202 4.13 -7.59 7.91
C ASN A 202 4.45 -6.13 7.64
N ILE A 203 3.46 -5.23 7.74
CA ILE A 203 3.62 -3.80 7.51
C ILE A 203 4.66 -3.20 8.45
N ARG A 204 4.62 -3.52 9.75
CA ARG A 204 5.58 -2.96 10.71
C ARG A 204 7.04 -3.33 10.40
N LYS A 205 7.28 -4.38 9.63
CA LYS A 205 8.65 -4.78 9.26
C LYS A 205 9.26 -3.86 8.21
N VAL A 206 8.43 -3.04 7.57
CA VAL A 206 8.82 -2.14 6.49
C VAL A 206 8.79 -0.72 7.02
N VAL A 207 7.67 -0.28 7.60
CA VAL A 207 7.48 1.11 8.04
C VAL A 207 7.78 1.32 9.53
N ASP A 208 8.03 2.56 9.92
CA ASP A 208 8.25 2.94 11.33
C ASP A 208 6.95 2.97 12.12
N PHE A 209 5.86 3.43 11.49
CA PHE A 209 4.54 3.50 12.10
C PHE A 209 3.46 2.88 11.19
N ALA A 210 2.85 1.81 11.66
CA ALA A 210 1.63 1.25 11.10
C ALA A 210 0.42 1.79 11.90
N LEU A 211 -0.33 2.71 11.32
CA LEU A 211 -1.60 3.18 11.89
C LEU A 211 -2.69 2.19 11.47
N VAL A 212 -3.27 1.46 12.41
CA VAL A 212 -4.25 0.40 12.14
C VAL A 212 -5.62 0.88 12.54
N ASP A 213 -6.42 1.24 11.54
CA ASP A 213 -7.80 1.67 11.73
C ASP A 213 -8.72 0.45 11.65
N VAL A 214 -9.18 -0.02 12.81
CA VAL A 214 -10.05 -1.21 12.91
C VAL A 214 -11.54 -0.89 12.74
N GLY A 215 -11.88 0.37 12.47
CA GLY A 215 -13.26 0.82 12.39
C GLY A 215 -13.96 0.84 13.75
N GLY A 216 -15.28 0.99 13.70
CA GLY A 216 -16.14 1.02 14.89
C GLY A 216 -16.01 -0.26 15.72
N VAL A 217 -15.97 -0.08 17.06
CA VAL A 217 -16.19 -1.12 18.05
C VAL A 217 -17.36 -1.99 17.61
N PRO A 218 -17.27 -3.29 17.88
CA PRO A 218 -18.42 -4.15 17.84
C PRO A 218 -19.68 -3.56 18.45
N ASP A 219 -20.69 -3.35 17.61
CA ASP A 219 -22.04 -3.79 17.97
C ASP A 219 -21.93 -5.15 18.70
N SER A 220 -22.76 -5.44 19.69
CA SER A 220 -22.59 -6.57 20.65
C SER A 220 -22.33 -7.95 20.01
N VAL A 221 -22.54 -8.06 18.70
CA VAL A 221 -22.21 -9.17 17.78
C VAL A 221 -20.71 -9.38 17.49
N LYS A 222 -19.80 -8.43 17.74
CA LYS A 222 -18.34 -8.62 17.52
C LYS A 222 -17.49 -8.69 18.81
N THR A 223 -18.13 -9.00 19.94
CA THR A 223 -17.47 -9.56 21.14
C THR A 223 -17.38 -11.08 21.00
N PRO A 224 -16.24 -11.72 21.29
CA PRO A 224 -16.07 -13.17 21.16
C PRO A 224 -16.96 -13.96 22.13
#